data_AF-A0ABD7XA22-F1
#
_entry.id   AF-A0ABD7XA22-F1
#
_cell.length_a   1.000
_cell.length_b   1.000
_cell.length_c   1.000
_cell.angle_alpha   90.00
_cell.angle_beta   90.00
_cell.angle_gamma   90.00
#
_symmetry.space_group_name_H-M   'P 1'
#
loop_
_entity.id
_entity.type
_entity.pdbx_description
1 polymer ?
#
loop_
_entity_poly.entity_id
_entity_poly.type
_entity_poly.pdbx_seq_one_letter_code
_entity_poly.pdbx_strand_id
1 'polypeptide(L)'
;MVKIKFIDLETKEEEVEFGTCEMCFSTGTVNNPVLNFKVVKEDGSEENLSINGYEWDWGNYNEIEVANLVDFAAFLAPLEFDDSVKFNTDWLWEIVDCYNTLNTLQHPYTEE
;
A
#
# COMPACT_ATOMS: atom_id res chain seq x y z
N MET A 1 -20.73 7.33 4.77
CA MET A 1 -19.71 7.38 3.71
C MET A 1 -18.45 8.02 4.25
N VAL A 2 -17.30 7.39 4.01
CA VAL A 2 -15.99 7.88 4.43
C VAL A 2 -15.12 8.16 3.21
N LYS A 3 -14.27 9.18 3.32
CA LYS A 3 -13.21 9.49 2.35
C LYS A 3 -11.87 9.11 2.92
N ILE A 4 -10.97 8.63 2.07
CA ILE A 4 -9.58 8.38 2.45
C ILE A 4 -8.66 9.27 1.62
N LYS A 5 -7.68 9.88 2.29
CA LYS A 5 -6.68 10.74 1.67
C LYS A 5 -5.31 10.15 1.96
N PHE A 6 -4.53 9.87 0.93
CA PHE A 6 -3.11 9.54 1.08
C PHE A 6 -2.33 10.77 1.55
N ILE A 7 -1.43 10.58 2.51
CA ILE A 7 -0.63 11.65 3.11
C ILE A 7 0.84 11.49 2.70
N ASP A 8 1.44 10.35 3.05
CA ASP A 8 2.81 10.03 2.74
C ASP A 8 3.07 8.52 2.81
N LEU A 9 4.27 8.16 2.36
CA LEU A 9 4.85 6.83 2.45
C LEU A 9 6.12 6.94 3.29
N GLU A 10 6.18 6.19 4.37
CA GLU A 10 7.40 6.00 5.16
C GLU A 10 8.00 4.63 4.84
N THR A 11 9.33 4.55 4.73
CA THR A 11 10.04 3.29 4.55
C THR A 11 11.04 3.10 5.69
N LYS A 12 11.18 1.86 6.14
CA LYS A 12 12.16 1.46 7.15
C LYS A 12 12.93 0.24 6.63
N GLU A 13 14.09 0.51 6.08
CA GLU A 13 15.02 -0.54 5.66
C GLU A 13 15.46 -1.40 6.86
N GLU A 14 15.43 -2.71 6.67
CA GLU A 14 15.83 -3.69 7.68
C GLU A 14 16.56 -4.87 7.02
N GLU A 15 17.69 -5.27 7.60
CA GLU A 15 18.36 -6.52 7.23
C GLU A 15 17.60 -7.70 7.85
N VAL A 16 17.22 -8.66 7.01
CA VAL A 16 16.41 -9.82 7.40
C VAL A 16 16.98 -11.11 6.83
N GLU A 17 16.69 -12.21 7.51
CA GLU A 17 17.01 -13.57 7.06
C GLU A 17 15.79 -14.17 6.36
N PHE A 18 15.99 -14.66 5.14
CA PHE A 18 15.00 -15.32 4.31
C PHE A 18 15.18 -16.83 4.33
N GLY A 19 14.07 -17.56 4.19
CA GLY A 19 14.04 -19.01 4.17
C GLY A 19 13.57 -19.61 5.50
N THR A 20 13.02 -20.82 5.44
CA THR A 20 12.47 -21.54 6.61
C THR A 20 13.18 -22.87 6.88
N CYS A 21 14.21 -23.19 6.07
CA CYS A 21 15.00 -24.42 6.16
C CYS A 21 16.44 -24.09 6.60
N GLU A 22 16.97 -24.87 7.55
CA GLU A 22 18.29 -24.68 8.18
C GLU A 22 19.49 -24.54 7.23
N MET A 23 19.37 -25.01 5.99
CA MET A 23 20.45 -24.95 4.97
C MET A 23 20.15 -24.02 3.79
N CYS A 24 18.97 -23.39 3.74
CA CYS A 24 18.55 -22.53 2.63
C CYS A 24 18.37 -21.07 3.05
N PHE A 25 19.03 -20.65 4.13
CA PHE A 25 18.97 -19.27 4.58
C PHE A 25 19.78 -18.35 3.67
N SER A 26 19.21 -17.18 3.40
CA SER A 26 19.91 -16.06 2.78
C SER A 26 19.60 -14.79 3.56
N THR A 27 20.43 -13.77 3.43
CA THR A 27 20.15 -12.45 4.01
C THR A 27 19.89 -11.44 2.91
N GLY A 28 19.11 -10.43 3.23
CA GLY A 28 18.89 -9.29 2.35
C GLY A 28 18.23 -8.14 3.09
N THR A 29 17.92 -7.08 2.36
CA THR A 29 17.31 -5.87 2.90
C THR A 29 15.87 -5.76 2.41
N VAL A 30 14.95 -5.44 3.30
CA VAL A 30 13.54 -5.16 2.99
C VAL A 30 13.20 -3.71 3.36
N ASN A 31 12.29 -3.08 2.63
CA ASN A 31 12.00 -1.64 2.81
C ASN A 31 10.92 -1.34 3.86
N ASN A 32 10.08 -2.31 4.18
CA ASN A 32 8.96 -2.21 5.12
C ASN A 32 8.14 -0.90 4.99
N PRO A 33 7.52 -0.65 3.82
CA PRO A 33 6.73 0.54 3.60
C PRO A 33 5.51 0.62 4.52
N VAL A 34 5.22 1.82 5.02
CA VAL A 34 4.02 2.15 5.77
C VAL A 34 3.36 3.33 5.07
N LEU A 35 2.13 3.13 4.62
CA LEU A 35 1.35 4.17 3.95
C LEU A 35 0.45 4.84 4.98
N ASN A 36 0.57 6.16 5.06
CA ASN A 36 -0.18 6.98 6.00
C ASN A 36 -1.33 7.68 5.29
N PHE A 37 -2.49 7.62 5.92
CA PHE A 37 -3.75 8.13 5.41
C PHE A 37 -4.45 8.99 6.46
N LYS A 38 -5.35 9.84 5.96
CA LYS A 38 -6.43 10.43 6.75
C LYS A 38 -7.77 9.88 6.30
N VAL A 39 -8.53 9.33 7.24
CA VAL A 39 -9.92 8.93 7.06
C VAL A 39 -10.80 10.09 7.50
N VAL A 40 -11.64 10.59 6.59
CA VAL A 40 -12.56 11.71 6.84
C VAL A 40 -13.99 11.16 6.84
N LYS A 41 -14.67 11.28 7.97
CA LYS A 41 -16.06 10.84 8.16
C LYS A 41 -17.06 11.90 7.70
N GLU A 42 -18.32 11.52 7.53
CA GLU A 42 -19.39 12.44 7.11
C GLU A 42 -19.57 13.65 8.05
N ASP A 43 -19.33 13.44 9.34
CA ASP A 43 -19.41 14.50 10.36
C ASP A 43 -18.21 15.47 10.33
N GLY A 44 -17.25 15.24 9.41
CA GLY A 44 -16.05 16.04 9.24
C GLY A 44 -14.91 15.68 10.20
N SER A 45 -15.08 14.67 11.06
CA SER A 45 -13.98 14.17 11.89
C SER A 45 -12.91 13.49 11.03
N GLU A 46 -11.64 13.69 11.42
CA GLU A 46 -10.49 13.11 10.75
C GLU A 46 -9.74 12.17 11.70
N GLU A 47 -9.38 10.99 11.21
CA GLU A 47 -8.59 9.99 11.92
C GLU A 47 -7.37 9.62 11.09
N ASN A 48 -6.20 9.57 11.73
CA ASN A 48 -4.98 9.08 11.09
C ASN A 48 -5.02 7.55 11.02
N LEU A 49 -4.57 7.01 9.91
CA LEU A 49 -4.49 5.58 9.67
C LEU A 49 -3.15 5.25 9.02
N SER A 50 -2.43 4.28 9.58
CA SER A 50 -1.20 3.75 9.01
C SER A 50 -1.43 2.29 8.64
N ILE A 51 -1.09 1.92 7.40
CA ILE A 51 -1.25 0.56 6.90
C ILE A 51 0.11 0.09 6.40
N ASN A 52 0.54 -1.10 6.83
CA ASN A 52 1.74 -1.72 6.29
C ASN A 52 1.51 -2.06 4.82
N GLY A 53 2.37 -1.52 3.96
CA GLY A 53 2.45 -1.86 2.54
C GLY A 53 3.29 -3.11 2.27
N TYR A 54 3.45 -3.98 3.27
CA TYR A 54 4.19 -5.21 3.14
C TYR A 54 3.59 -6.30 4.02
N GLU A 55 3.89 -7.54 3.67
CA GLU A 55 3.53 -8.70 4.46
C GLU A 55 4.61 -9.78 4.38
N TRP A 56 4.59 -10.65 5.38
CA TRP A 56 5.41 -11.85 5.44
C TRP A 56 4.50 -13.06 5.37
N ASP A 57 4.68 -13.89 4.34
CA ASP A 57 3.96 -15.15 4.21
C ASP A 57 4.93 -16.32 4.02
N TRP A 58 4.94 -17.23 4.99
CA TRP A 58 5.82 -18.41 5.01
C TRP A 58 7.32 -18.11 4.75
N GLY A 59 7.80 -16.94 5.21
CA GLY A 59 9.19 -16.50 5.02
C GLY A 59 9.46 -15.82 3.68
N ASN A 60 8.44 -15.64 2.83
CA ASN A 60 8.48 -14.74 1.68
C ASN A 60 8.05 -13.35 2.11
N TYR A 61 8.75 -12.35 1.58
CA TYR A 61 8.43 -10.95 1.76
C TYR A 61 7.70 -10.44 0.52
N ASN A 62 6.51 -9.89 0.70
CA ASN A 62 5.78 -9.21 -0.36
C ASN A 62 5.64 -7.73 0.02
N GLU A 63 5.84 -6.85 -0.95
CA GLU A 63 5.75 -5.41 -0.79
C GLU A 63 4.82 -4.85 -1.87
N ILE A 64 3.98 -3.88 -1.50
CA ILE A 64 3.20 -3.14 -2.49
C ILE A 64 4.12 -2.21 -3.26
N GLU A 65 3.89 -2.11 -4.56
CA GLU A 65 4.53 -1.10 -5.39
C GLU A 65 3.45 -0.17 -5.92
N VAL A 66 3.57 1.13 -5.67
CA VAL A 66 2.64 2.14 -6.21
C VAL A 66 3.32 2.85 -7.37
N ALA A 67 2.80 2.67 -8.58
CA ALA A 67 3.47 3.15 -9.80
C ALA A 67 3.79 4.66 -9.78
N ASN A 68 2.91 5.46 -9.17
CA ASN A 68 3.14 6.88 -8.90
C ASN A 68 2.29 7.33 -7.71
N LEU A 69 2.94 7.79 -6.63
CA LEU A 69 2.26 8.18 -5.39
C LEU A 69 1.36 9.42 -5.53
N VAL A 70 1.76 10.38 -6.37
CA VAL A 70 0.99 11.62 -6.58
C VAL A 70 -0.30 11.32 -7.32
N ASP A 71 -0.20 10.52 -8.37
CA ASP A 71 -1.35 10.11 -9.17
C ASP A 71 -2.24 9.13 -8.40
N PHE A 72 -1.66 8.28 -7.54
CA PHE A 72 -2.43 7.45 -6.61
C PHE A 72 -3.26 8.30 -5.62
N ALA A 73 -2.67 9.36 -5.07
CA ALA A 73 -3.40 10.29 -4.21
C ALA A 73 -4.56 10.97 -4.96
N ALA A 74 -4.34 11.35 -6.23
CA ALA A 74 -5.37 11.92 -7.09
C ALA A 74 -6.47 10.90 -7.45
N PHE A 75 -6.09 9.64 -7.66
CA PHE A 75 -7.02 8.53 -7.90
C PHE A 75 -7.95 8.27 -6.71
N LEU A 76 -7.44 8.38 -5.47
CA LEU A 76 -8.25 8.21 -4.26
C LEU A 76 -9.18 9.40 -3.98
N ALA A 77 -8.79 10.63 -4.35
CA ALA A 77 -9.48 11.87 -3.97
C ALA A 77 -11.00 11.92 -4.28
N PRO A 78 -11.50 11.41 -5.43
CA PRO A 78 -12.93 11.41 -5.71
C PRO A 78 -13.68 10.21 -5.12
N LEU A 79 -12.99 9.21 -4.56
CA LEU A 79 -13.62 7.98 -4.06
C LEU A 79 -14.32 8.22 -2.72
N GLU A 80 -15.50 7.61 -2.59
CA GLU A 80 -16.26 7.56 -1.34
C GLU A 80 -16.57 6.10 -1.03
N PHE A 81 -16.34 5.72 0.23
CA PHE A 81 -16.48 4.34 0.69
C PHE A 81 -17.62 4.26 1.70
N ASP A 82 -18.26 3.10 1.76
CA ASP A 82 -19.23 2.83 2.82
C ASP A 82 -18.53 2.75 4.19
N ASP A 83 -19.24 3.10 5.26
CA ASP A 83 -18.69 3.09 6.63
C ASP A 83 -18.33 1.68 7.11
N SER A 84 -18.81 0.63 6.44
CA SER A 84 -18.46 -0.76 6.71
C SER A 84 -17.11 -1.19 6.15
N VAL A 85 -16.49 -0.39 5.26
CA VAL A 85 -15.18 -0.71 4.68
C VAL A 85 -14.11 -0.69 5.77
N LYS A 86 -13.33 -1.76 5.83
CA LYS A 86 -12.17 -1.86 6.71
C LYS A 86 -10.92 -1.51 5.93
N PHE A 87 -10.33 -0.38 6.25
CA PHE A 87 -9.04 0.02 5.68
C PHE A 87 -7.91 -0.74 6.38
N ASN A 88 -7.58 -1.92 5.84
CA ASN A 88 -6.50 -2.79 6.30
C ASN A 88 -5.54 -3.09 5.14
N THR A 89 -4.57 -3.99 5.38
CA THR A 89 -3.61 -4.43 4.37
C THR A 89 -4.30 -5.00 3.12
N ASP A 90 -5.31 -5.87 3.27
CA ASP A 90 -6.04 -6.43 2.11
C ASP A 90 -6.66 -5.35 1.22
N TRP A 91 -7.37 -4.39 1.84
CA TRP A 91 -7.93 -3.25 1.13
C TRP A 91 -6.85 -2.45 0.40
N LEU A 92 -5.69 -2.26 1.03
CA LEU A 92 -4.58 -1.52 0.44
C LEU A 92 -4.02 -2.23 -0.81
N TRP A 93 -3.84 -3.54 -0.75
CA TRP A 93 -3.40 -4.34 -1.90
C TRP A 93 -4.39 -4.21 -3.06
N GLU A 94 -5.69 -4.38 -2.79
CA GLU A 94 -6.73 -4.30 -3.83
C GLU A 94 -6.81 -2.92 -4.48
N ILE A 95 -6.79 -1.84 -3.68
CA ILE A 95 -6.94 -0.48 -4.22
C ILE A 95 -5.70 -0.04 -5.00
N VAL A 96 -4.50 -0.48 -4.59
CA VAL A 96 -3.24 -0.23 -5.31
C VAL A 96 -3.21 -1.03 -6.61
N ASP A 97 -3.63 -2.28 -6.61
CA ASP A 97 -3.71 -3.09 -7.84
C ASP A 97 -4.68 -2.49 -8.86
N CYS A 98 -5.85 -2.02 -8.40
CA CYS A 98 -6.79 -1.29 -9.24
C CYS A 98 -6.15 -0.04 -9.86
N TYR A 99 -5.45 0.76 -9.05
CA TYR A 99 -4.75 1.94 -9.51
C TYR A 99 -3.66 1.59 -10.53
N ASN A 100 -2.78 0.65 -10.22
CA ASN A 100 -1.67 0.26 -11.10
C ASN A 100 -2.17 -0.31 -12.43
N THR A 101 -3.25 -1.10 -12.40
CA THR A 101 -3.91 -1.60 -13.61
C THR A 101 -4.42 -0.45 -14.47
N LEU A 102 -5.12 0.52 -13.88
CA LEU A 102 -5.60 1.71 -14.59
C LEU A 102 -4.45 2.55 -15.13
N ASN A 103 -3.40 2.77 -14.33
CA ASN A 103 -2.21 3.51 -14.73
C ASN A 103 -1.51 2.86 -15.92
N THR A 104 -1.38 1.53 -15.92
CA THR A 104 -0.79 0.75 -17.03
C THR A 104 -1.62 0.90 -18.30
N LEU A 105 -2.96 0.85 -18.21
CA LEU A 105 -3.84 1.03 -19.36
C LEU A 105 -3.79 2.46 -19.93
N GLN A 106 -3.55 3.47 -19.09
CA GLN A 106 -3.37 4.86 -19.50
C GLN A 106 -1.98 5.12 -20.10
N HIS A 107 -0.99 4.33 -19.71
CA HIS A 107 0.40 4.44 -20.16
C HIS A 107 0.92 3.14 -20.79
N PRO A 108 0.29 2.63 -21.88
CA PRO A 108 0.57 1.29 -22.41
C PRO A 108 1.97 1.13 -23.07
N TYR A 109 2.77 2.20 -23.12
CA TYR A 109 4.07 2.24 -23.80
C TYR A 109 5.19 2.81 -22.91
N THR A 110 5.05 2.79 -21.59
CA THR A 110 6.21 3.01 -20.72
C THR A 110 7.10 1.77 -20.80
N GLU A 111 8.03 1.77 -21.75
CA GLU A 111 9.19 0.87 -21.72
C GLU A 111 10.06 1.23 -20.50
N GLU A 112 10.55 0.20 -19.80
CA GLU A 112 11.71 0.30 -18.89
C GLU A 112 12.99 0.58 -19.68
#